data_AF-A0A380FLU8-F1
#
_entry.id   AF-A0A380FLU8-F1
#
_cell.length_a   1.000
_cell.length_b   1.000
_cell.length_c   1.000
_cell.angle_alpha   90.00
_cell.angle_beta   90.00
_cell.angle_gamma   90.00
#
_symmetry.space_group_name_H-M   'P 1'
#
loop_
_entity.id
_entity.type
_entity.pdbx_description
1 polymer ?
#
loop_
_entity_poly.entity_id
_entity_poly.type
_entity_poly.pdbx_seq_one_letter_code
_entity_poly.pdbx_strand_id
1 'polypeptide(L)'
;MTLTWLFYQKCGTNGYALPQLHQLADKNLTRSYAFISKLAKQFKVDIVAGSVSNSKNDHIYNSAFTVTKDGTLVNSYDKVHLVPMLDEPRFMTPGTTVPEKFKLSNGIEATQIICYDLRFLNY
;
A
#
# COMPACT_ATOMS: atom_id res chain seq x y z
N MET A 1 11.81 18.08 -2.60
CA MET A 1 12.33 16.95 -3.39
C MET A 1 11.44 15.76 -3.07
N THR A 2 10.56 15.35 -3.98
CA THR A 2 9.70 14.18 -3.80
C THR A 2 10.52 12.97 -4.24
N LEU A 3 10.92 12.11 -3.31
CA LEU A 3 11.54 10.84 -3.66
C LEU A 3 10.42 9.81 -3.79
N THR A 4 9.97 9.58 -5.01
CA THR A 4 9.04 8.48 -5.30
C THR A 4 9.81 7.17 -5.18
N TRP A 5 9.88 6.59 -3.99
CA TRP A 5 10.26 5.19 -3.87
C TRP A 5 9.10 4.34 -4.37
N LEU A 6 9.13 3.98 -5.65
CA LEU A 6 8.26 2.93 -6.16
C LEU A 6 8.72 1.62 -5.52
N PHE A 7 8.21 1.32 -4.33
CA PHE A 7 8.28 -0.03 -3.80
C PHE A 7 7.39 -0.90 -4.69
N TYR A 8 7.97 -1.40 -5.79
CA TYR A 8 7.45 -2.54 -6.52
C TYR A 8 7.67 -3.79 -5.66
N GLN A 9 6.98 -3.84 -4.52
CA GLN A 9 6.90 -5.04 -3.72
C GLN A 9 5.79 -5.89 -4.34
N LYS A 10 6.17 -6.67 -5.37
CA LYS A 10 5.51 -7.94 -5.64
C LYS A 10 5.65 -8.80 -4.37
N CYS A 11 4.79 -8.57 -3.37
CA CYS A 11 4.84 -9.16 -2.03
C CYS A 11 6.28 -9.28 -1.46
N GLY A 12 6.99 -8.18 -1.26
CA GLY A 12 8.43 -8.17 -0.98
C GLY A 12 8.83 -8.24 0.50
N THR A 13 8.04 -8.92 1.34
CA THR A 13 8.63 -9.61 2.49
C THR A 13 8.65 -11.13 2.31
N ASN A 14 7.78 -11.70 1.46
CA ASN A 14 7.60 -13.17 1.39
C ASN A 14 7.57 -13.78 -0.03
N GLY A 15 7.74 -12.99 -1.10
CA GLY A 15 7.38 -13.44 -2.46
C GLY A 15 5.88 -13.77 -2.53
N TYR A 16 5.41 -14.40 -3.61
CA TYR A 16 4.03 -14.91 -3.71
C TYR A 16 3.74 -16.08 -2.71
N ALA A 17 4.25 -16.02 -1.48
CA ALA A 17 3.92 -16.92 -0.39
C ALA A 17 2.55 -16.54 0.21
N LEU A 18 1.52 -16.54 -0.64
CA LEU A 18 0.12 -16.36 -0.23
C LEU A 18 -0.27 -17.26 0.96
N PRO A 19 0.19 -18.53 1.05
CA PRO A 19 -0.11 -19.37 2.20
C PRO A 19 0.46 -18.88 3.54
N GLN A 20 1.50 -18.05 3.53
CA GLN A 20 2.18 -17.56 4.73
C GLN A 20 1.70 -16.16 5.16
N LEU A 21 0.79 -15.54 4.40
CA LEU A 21 0.36 -14.17 4.68
C LEU A 21 -0.26 -14.01 6.07
N HIS A 22 -0.96 -15.02 6.59
CA HIS A 22 -1.51 -14.98 7.96
C HIS A 22 -0.45 -14.75 9.05
N GLN A 23 0.79 -15.19 8.82
CA GLN A 23 1.88 -15.04 9.78
C GLN A 23 2.71 -13.77 9.53
N LEU A 24 2.81 -13.35 8.27
CA LEU A 24 3.81 -12.38 7.83
C LEU A 24 3.21 -11.01 7.50
N ALA A 25 1.88 -10.93 7.30
CA ALA A 25 1.18 -9.68 7.07
C ALA A 25 1.40 -8.72 8.25
N ASP A 26 1.59 -7.44 7.91
CA ASP A 26 1.62 -6.38 8.90
C ASP A 26 0.25 -6.26 9.56
N LYS A 27 0.19 -5.83 10.82
CA LYS A 27 -1.08 -5.63 11.53
C LYS A 27 -1.40 -4.15 11.54
N ASN A 28 -2.49 -3.75 10.89
CA ASN A 28 -2.92 -2.36 10.80
C ASN A 28 -1.80 -1.39 10.37
N LEU A 29 -0.95 -1.80 9.42
CA LEU A 29 0.23 -1.07 8.94
C LEU A 29 1.27 -0.70 10.01
N THR A 30 1.20 -1.25 11.22
CA THR A 30 1.99 -0.77 12.37
C THR A 30 3.50 -0.77 12.09
N ARG A 31 4.04 -1.86 11.54
CA ARG A 31 5.48 -2.00 11.28
C ARG A 31 5.92 -1.17 10.07
N SER A 32 5.18 -1.28 8.98
CA SER A 32 5.52 -0.67 7.69
C SER A 32 5.37 0.85 7.75
N TYR A 33 4.30 1.36 8.37
CA TYR A 33 4.12 2.79 8.60
C TYR A 33 5.22 3.36 9.49
N ALA A 34 5.55 2.71 10.61
CA ALA A 34 6.60 3.20 11.50
C ALA A 34 7.96 3.29 10.79
N PHE A 35 8.31 2.26 10.01
CA PHE A 35 9.53 2.24 9.21
C PHE A 35 9.57 3.36 8.17
N ILE A 36 8.53 3.48 7.35
CA ILE A 36 8.45 4.48 6.28
C ILE A 36 8.37 5.90 6.86
N SER A 37 7.59 6.13 7.92
CA SER A 37 7.47 7.44 8.58
C SER A 37 8.81 7.90 9.16
N LYS A 38 9.60 6.98 9.74
CA LYS A 38 10.97 7.27 10.19
C LYS A 38 11.85 7.71 9.02
N LEU A 39 11.82 7.01 7.90
CA LEU A 39 12.61 7.36 6.71
C LEU A 39 12.17 8.71 6.11
N ALA A 40 10.86 8.94 5.99
CA ALA A 40 10.31 10.18 5.45
C ALA A 40 10.78 11.40 6.25
N LYS A 41 10.72 11.30 7.59
CA LYS A 41 11.24 12.33 8.51
C LYS A 41 12.74 12.50 8.42
N GLN A 42 13.50 11.39 8.41
CA GLN A 42 14.96 11.40 8.39
C GLN A 42 15.50 12.07 7.12
N PHE A 43 14.92 11.76 5.97
CA PHE A 43 15.37 12.29 4.68
C PHE A 43 14.63 13.54 4.23
N LYS A 44 13.59 13.97 4.97
CA LYS A 44 12.74 15.12 4.65
C LYS A 44 12.10 15.03 3.26
N VAL A 45 11.57 13.85 2.93
CA VAL A 45 10.93 13.55 1.64
C VAL A 45 9.57 12.90 1.85
N ASP A 46 8.64 13.16 0.92
CA ASP A 46 7.40 12.39 0.82
C ASP A 46 7.70 11.02 0.21
N ILE A 47 7.08 9.96 0.73
CA ILE A 47 7.28 8.58 0.30
C ILE A 47 5.93 7.96 -0.07
N VAL A 48 5.76 7.65 -1.37
CA VAL A 48 4.66 6.84 -1.89
C VAL A 48 5.03 5.36 -1.72
N ALA A 49 4.65 4.77 -0.60
CA ALA A 49 5.23 3.53 -0.09
C ALA A 49 4.61 2.25 -0.67
N GLY A 50 4.56 2.14 -2.00
CA GLY A 50 4.15 0.91 -2.70
C GLY A 50 2.91 0.26 -2.09
N SER A 51 2.94 -1.06 -1.89
CA SER A 51 1.92 -1.78 -1.12
C SER A 51 2.51 -2.90 -0.27
N VAL A 52 1.79 -3.29 0.78
CA VAL A 52 2.14 -4.37 1.71
C VAL A 52 0.94 -5.26 2.01
N SER A 53 1.20 -6.52 2.37
CA SER A 53 0.17 -7.39 2.94
C SER A 53 -0.15 -6.91 4.35
N ASN A 54 -1.42 -6.58 4.60
CA ASN A 54 -1.87 -5.91 5.81
C ASN A 54 -3.13 -6.59 6.37
N SER A 55 -3.02 -7.12 7.58
CA SER A 55 -4.12 -7.70 8.32
C SER A 55 -4.91 -6.62 9.07
N LYS A 56 -6.22 -6.58 8.84
CA LYS A 56 -7.20 -5.69 9.47
C LYS A 56 -8.45 -6.51 9.79
N ASN A 57 -8.88 -6.54 11.05
CA ASN A 57 -10.05 -7.30 11.51
C ASN A 57 -10.05 -8.76 11.00
N ASP A 58 -8.93 -9.47 11.15
CA ASP A 58 -8.71 -10.85 10.69
C ASP A 58 -8.78 -11.09 9.16
N HIS A 59 -8.97 -10.04 8.37
CA HIS A 59 -8.87 -10.05 6.92
C HIS A 59 -7.51 -9.56 6.45
N ILE A 60 -7.00 -10.09 5.34
CA ILE A 60 -5.70 -9.70 4.76
C ILE A 60 -5.95 -8.89 3.50
N TYR A 61 -5.37 -7.70 3.43
CA TYR A 61 -5.49 -6.78 2.30
C TYR A 61 -4.13 -6.55 1.65
N ASN A 62 -4.15 -6.14 0.38
CA ASN A 62 -2.99 -5.55 -0.26
C ASN A 62 -3.11 -4.02 -0.11
N SER A 63 -2.51 -3.47 0.94
CA SER A 63 -2.65 -2.06 1.32
C SER A 63 -1.47 -1.24 0.80
N ALA A 64 -1.77 -0.26 -0.02
CA ALA A 64 -0.87 0.83 -0.37
C ALA A 64 -1.01 2.00 0.58
N PHE A 65 0.07 2.74 0.82
CA PHE A 65 0.01 3.94 1.64
C PHE A 65 1.06 4.97 1.25
N THR A 66 0.85 6.23 1.62
CA THR A 66 1.79 7.33 1.37
C THR A 66 1.99 8.15 2.64
N VAL A 67 3.24 8.51 2.92
CA VAL A 67 3.65 9.27 4.09
C VAL A 67 4.40 10.52 3.67
N THR A 68 4.05 11.67 4.23
CA THR A 68 4.74 12.94 3.93
C THR A 68 6.09 13.03 4.64
N LYS A 69 6.91 14.01 4.25
CA LYS A 69 8.19 14.36 4.92
C LYS A 69 8.06 14.63 6.42
N ASP A 70 6.87 15.02 6.89
CA ASP A 70 6.58 15.27 8.31
C ASP A 70 6.16 14.00 9.05
N GLY A 71 6.12 12.87 8.34
CA GLY A 71 5.72 11.55 8.78
C GLY A 71 4.21 11.36 8.91
N THR A 72 3.40 12.22 8.27
CA THR A 72 1.94 12.13 8.27
C THR A 72 1.47 11.13 7.21
N LEU A 73 0.61 10.18 7.60
CA LEU A 73 -0.09 9.30 6.67
C LEU A 73 -1.15 10.11 5.90
N VAL A 74 -0.97 10.26 4.58
CA VAL A 74 -1.88 11.04 3.72
C VAL A 74 -2.67 10.20 2.74
N ASN A 75 -2.32 8.93 2.59
CA ASN A 75 -3.08 7.96 1.81
C ASN A 75 -2.99 6.57 2.43
N SER A 76 -4.08 5.82 2.38
CA SER A 76 -4.13 4.38 2.60
C SER A 76 -5.22 3.79 1.71
N TYR A 77 -4.84 2.87 0.82
CA TYR A 77 -5.71 2.29 -0.20
C TYR A 77 -5.56 0.77 -0.22
N ASP A 78 -6.68 0.04 -0.18
CA ASP A 78 -6.68 -1.42 -0.36
C ASP A 78 -7.01 -1.77 -1.79
N LYS A 79 -6.20 -2.64 -2.40
CA LYS A 79 -6.40 -3.12 -3.77
C LYS A 79 -7.82 -3.63 -3.98
N VAL A 80 -8.54 -3.03 -4.91
CA VAL A 80 -9.93 -3.39 -5.22
C VAL A 80 -9.94 -4.64 -6.10
N HIS A 81 -9.12 -4.67 -7.16
CA HIS A 81 -9.14 -5.75 -8.14
C HIS A 81 -8.08 -6.81 -7.86
N LEU A 82 -8.45 -7.87 -7.14
CA LEU A 82 -7.56 -9.02 -6.92
C LEU A 82 -7.30 -9.81 -8.21
N VAL A 83 -6.11 -10.39 -8.36
CA VAL A 83 -5.76 -11.20 -9.55
C VAL A 83 -6.36 -12.60 -9.41
N PRO A 84 -7.34 -12.99 -10.24
CA PRO A 84 -8.02 -14.29 -10.11
C PRO A 84 -7.08 -15.46 -10.39
N MET A 85 -6.15 -15.27 -11.32
CA MET A 85 -5.24 -16.31 -11.84
C MET A 85 -4.12 -16.69 -10.86
N LEU A 86 -3.99 -15.98 -9.74
CA LEU A 86 -2.91 -16.18 -8.77
C LEU A 86 -3.43 -16.57 -7.38
N ASP A 87 -4.67 -17.05 -7.28
CA ASP A 87 -5.33 -17.39 -6.01
C ASP A 87 -5.40 -16.23 -5.00
N GLU A 88 -5.17 -14.97 -5.39
CA GLU A 88 -5.30 -13.82 -4.48
C GLU A 88 -6.66 -13.80 -3.74
N PRO A 89 -7.82 -14.05 -4.39
CA PRO A 89 -9.12 -14.07 -3.71
C PRO A 89 -9.26 -15.14 -2.62
N ARG A 90 -8.39 -16.17 -2.61
CA ARG A 90 -8.38 -17.21 -1.58
C ARG A 90 -7.69 -16.75 -0.29
N PHE A 91 -6.75 -15.81 -0.40
CA PHE A 91 -5.89 -15.39 0.72
C PHE A 91 -6.04 -13.92 1.10
N MET A 92 -6.64 -13.11 0.22
CA MET A 92 -6.79 -11.68 0.39
C MET A 92 -8.24 -11.25 0.21
N THR A 93 -8.61 -10.18 0.88
CA THR A 93 -9.91 -9.54 0.80
C THR A 93 -9.78 -8.31 -0.11
N PRO A 94 -10.70 -8.13 -1.08
CA PRO A 94 -10.69 -6.93 -1.92
C PRO A 94 -11.02 -5.69 -1.10
N GLY A 95 -10.41 -4.57 -1.45
CA GLY A 95 -10.82 -3.26 -0.96
C GLY A 95 -12.20 -2.86 -1.48
N THR A 96 -12.89 -2.01 -0.73
CA THR A 96 -14.24 -1.49 -1.08
C THR A 96 -14.22 -0.01 -1.45
N THR A 97 -13.09 0.66 -1.30
CA THR A 97 -12.96 2.10 -1.53
C THR A 97 -12.17 2.33 -2.80
N VAL A 98 -12.65 3.24 -3.65
CA VAL A 98 -11.96 3.63 -4.88
C VAL A 98 -10.69 4.43 -4.55
N PRO A 99 -9.66 4.44 -5.43
CA PRO A 99 -8.48 5.26 -5.22
C PRO A 99 -8.84 6.76 -5.11
N GLU A 100 -8.61 7.35 -3.94
CA GLU A 100 -8.87 8.77 -3.71
C GLU A 100 -7.65 9.63 -4.04
N LYS A 101 -7.89 10.92 -4.30
CA LYS A 101 -6.82 11.91 -4.47
C LYS A 101 -6.33 12.38 -3.11
N PHE A 102 -5.03 12.55 -2.98
CA PHE A 102 -4.38 13.12 -1.81
C PHE A 102 -3.35 14.17 -2.21
N LYS A 103 -2.94 15.01 -1.27
CA LYS A 103 -1.92 16.05 -1.49
C LYS A 103 -0.58 15.64 -0.92
N LEU A 104 0.46 15.82 -1.72
CA LEU A 104 1.85 15.77 -1.26
C LEU A 104 2.22 17.07 -0.54
N SER A 105 3.37 17.09 0.16
CA SER A 105 3.79 18.27 0.94
C SER A 105 4.07 19.51 0.08
N ASN A 106 4.24 19.37 -1.24
CA ASN A 106 4.36 20.48 -2.17
C ASN A 106 3.01 20.97 -2.74
N GLY A 107 1.88 20.40 -2.28
CA GLY A 107 0.53 20.76 -2.72
C GLY A 107 0.08 20.07 -4.01
N ILE A 108 0.93 19.28 -4.67
CA ILE A 108 0.55 18.50 -5.86
C ILE A 108 -0.46 17.42 -5.46
N GLU A 109 -1.56 17.33 -6.21
CA GLU A 109 -2.52 16.23 -6.10
C GLU A 109 -1.98 14.96 -6.77
N ALA A 110 -2.11 13.84 -6.09
CA ALA A 110 -1.72 12.52 -6.59
C ALA A 110 -2.78 11.48 -6.19
N THR A 111 -2.74 10.31 -6.82
CA THR A 111 -3.49 9.12 -6.41
C THR A 111 -2.59 7.89 -6.52
N GLN A 112 -2.97 6.80 -5.86
CA GLN A 112 -2.19 5.58 -5.79
C GLN A 112 -3.08 4.38 -6.11
N ILE A 113 -2.69 3.61 -7.13
CA ILE A 113 -3.39 2.41 -7.61
C ILE A 113 -2.45 1.21 -7.61
N ILE A 114 -2.98 -0.01 -7.45
CA ILE A 114 -2.15 -1.21 -7.25
C ILE A 114 -2.30 -2.18 -8.42
N CYS A 115 -1.25 -2.27 -9.25
CA CYS A 115 -1.03 -3.34 -10.24
C CYS A 115 -2.25 -3.66 -11.13
N TYR A 116 -3.08 -4.64 -10.74
CA TYR A 116 -4.21 -5.10 -11.54
C TYR A 116 -5.32 -4.05 -11.67
N ASP A 117 -5.38 -3.09 -10.75
CA ASP A 117 -6.26 -1.92 -10.81
C ASP A 117 -6.06 -1.10 -12.10
N LEU A 118 -4.86 -1.13 -12.72
CA LEU A 118 -4.57 -0.45 -14.00
C LEU A 118 -5.44 -0.96 -15.16
N ARG A 119 -6.01 -2.16 -15.05
CA ARG A 119 -6.84 -2.75 -16.11
C ARG A 119 -8.30 -2.31 -16.03
N PHE A 120 -8.67 -1.57 -14.99
CA PHE A 120 -10.04 -1.14 -14.74
C PHE A 120 -10.06 0.39 -14.76
N LEU A 121 -10.63 0.94 -15.83
CA LEU A 121 -10.73 2.40 -16.05
C LEU A 121 -11.98 3.01 -15.41
N ASN A 122 -12.88 2.18 -14.87
CA ASN A 122 -14.14 2.60 -14.27
C ASN A 122 -14.13 2.30 -12.77
N TYR A 123 -14.31 3.34 -11.97
CA TYR A 123 -14.55 3.33 -10.53
C TYR A 123 -15.79 4.17 -10.24
#